data_AF-A0A7C7VRN1-F1
#
_entry.id   AF-A0A7C7VRN1-F1
#
_cell.length_a   1.000
_cell.length_b   1.000
_cell.length_c   1.000
_cell.angle_alpha   90.00
_cell.angle_beta   90.00
_cell.angle_gamma   90.00
#
_symmetry.space_group_name_H-M   'P 1'
#
loop_
_entity.id
_entity.type
_entity.pdbx_description
1 polymer ?
#
loop_
_entity_poly.entity_id
_entity_poly.type
_entity_poly.pdbx_seq_one_letter_code
_entity_poly.pdbx_strand_id
1 'polypeptide(L)'
;MPPLFYPSFQALSLADVIFEEIADRVSGFIGRLGAGWYWRLAGGTLATFRLDCSVTEERWDVIRAQATNPRAGLFNSADFPFALYATTLSSPPYIHDLQGAAEWANRLYFNMGVLIAEAVQWLQMLQAAIISPHVTPPASFPYLNSLEREIVRYALEALDGRFDQAKLHAAFGDRISRRRLSRLAQDWESLGLLTPRPRRVTYALRLLIETEK
;
A
#
# COMPACT_ATOMS: atom_id res chain seq x y z
N MET A 1 1.86 11.08 21.09
CA MET A 1 2.35 9.88 20.39
C MET A 1 1.73 8.69 21.10
N PRO A 2 0.90 7.86 20.45
CA PRO A 2 0.41 6.65 21.09
C PRO A 2 1.61 5.73 21.42
N PRO A 3 1.54 4.92 22.48
CA PRO A 3 2.62 3.99 22.78
C PRO A 3 2.78 3.00 21.63
N LEU A 4 4.02 2.69 21.26
CA LEU A 4 4.30 1.63 20.30
C LEU A 4 4.22 0.30 21.04
N PHE A 5 3.19 -0.49 20.77
CA PHE A 5 3.05 -1.84 21.28
C PHE A 5 3.69 -2.82 20.30
N TYR A 6 4.58 -3.65 20.83
CA TYR A 6 5.29 -4.66 20.06
C TYR A 6 4.84 -6.05 20.51
N PRO A 7 4.71 -7.01 19.57
CA PRO A 7 4.49 -8.40 19.94
C PRO A 7 5.59 -8.91 20.84
N SER A 8 5.23 -9.76 21.80
CA SER A 8 6.20 -10.46 22.62
C SER A 8 7.08 -11.39 21.79
N PHE A 9 8.22 -11.78 22.36
CA PHE A 9 9.09 -12.76 21.73
C PHE A 9 8.36 -14.08 21.41
N GLN A 10 7.44 -14.51 22.27
CA GLN A 10 6.65 -15.70 22.04
C GLN A 10 5.65 -15.51 20.90
N ALA A 11 4.98 -14.35 20.81
CA ALA A 11 4.10 -14.04 19.68
C ALA A 11 4.86 -14.02 18.34
N LEU A 12 6.07 -13.43 18.33
CA LEU A 12 6.95 -13.46 17.16
C LEU A 12 7.35 -14.89 16.79
N SER A 13 7.69 -15.73 17.79
CA SER A 13 8.05 -17.14 17.56
C SER A 13 6.89 -17.96 17.00
N LEU A 14 5.65 -17.67 17.42
CA LEU A 14 4.45 -18.29 16.86
C LEU A 14 4.20 -17.90 15.41
N ALA A 15 4.54 -16.66 15.04
CA ALA A 15 4.42 -16.16 13.68
C ALA A 15 5.61 -16.57 12.80
N ASP A 16 6.80 -16.84 13.37
CA ASP A 16 7.97 -17.32 12.63
C ASP A 16 7.62 -18.55 11.78
N VAL A 17 6.76 -19.45 12.28
CA VAL A 17 6.23 -20.61 11.53
C VAL A 17 5.61 -20.23 10.18
N ILE A 18 4.86 -19.13 10.11
CA ILE A 18 4.24 -18.65 8.87
C ILE A 18 5.33 -18.15 7.91
N PHE A 19 6.29 -17.39 8.42
CA PHE A 19 7.29 -16.72 7.60
C PHE A 19 8.42 -17.65 7.14
N GLU A 20 8.75 -18.68 7.92
CA GLU A 20 9.63 -19.78 7.50
C GLU A 20 9.02 -20.54 6.32
N GLU A 21 7.73 -20.88 6.39
CA GLU A 21 7.02 -21.52 5.27
C GLU A 21 6.93 -20.64 4.02
N ILE A 22 6.82 -19.32 4.17
CA ILE A 22 6.91 -18.38 3.04
C ILE A 22 8.33 -18.33 2.49
N ALA A 23 9.34 -18.30 3.37
CA ALA A 23 10.75 -18.21 2.99
C ALA A 23 11.22 -19.43 2.20
N ASP A 24 10.70 -20.62 2.52
CA ASP A 24 10.96 -21.85 1.78
C ASP A 24 10.41 -21.82 0.35
N ARG A 25 9.41 -20.97 0.08
CA ARG A 25 8.71 -20.87 -1.21
C ARG A 25 9.14 -19.66 -2.03
N VAL A 26 9.71 -18.64 -1.40
CA VAL A 26 10.16 -17.40 -2.06
C VAL A 26 11.57 -17.03 -1.62
N SER A 27 12.49 -17.01 -2.57
CA SER A 27 13.87 -16.62 -2.35
C SER A 27 14.03 -15.14 -1.95
N GLY A 28 15.15 -14.84 -1.32
CA GLY A 28 15.50 -13.48 -0.89
C GLY A 28 15.12 -13.15 0.55
N PHE A 29 14.64 -14.12 1.33
CA PHE A 29 14.46 -13.94 2.77
C PHE A 29 15.78 -13.58 3.45
N ILE A 30 15.78 -12.48 4.20
CA ILE A 30 16.94 -11.96 4.94
C ILE A 30 16.91 -12.47 6.38
N GLY A 31 15.72 -12.75 6.92
CA GLY A 31 15.50 -13.06 8.32
C GLY A 31 14.55 -12.06 9.00
N ARG A 32 14.36 -12.27 10.30
CA ARG A 32 13.64 -11.35 11.19
C ARG A 32 14.61 -10.35 11.81
N LEU A 33 14.28 -9.05 11.72
CA LEU A 33 14.97 -7.98 12.44
C LEU A 33 13.96 -7.24 13.32
N GLY A 34 14.14 -7.30 14.64
CA GLY A 34 13.14 -6.81 15.59
C GLY A 34 11.80 -7.55 15.43
N ALA A 35 10.72 -6.78 15.21
CA ALA A 35 9.35 -7.29 15.04
C ALA A 35 8.92 -7.44 13.56
N GLY A 36 9.88 -7.40 12.62
CA GLY A 36 9.60 -7.49 11.19
C GLY A 36 10.39 -8.58 10.48
N TRP A 37 9.80 -9.16 9.44
CA TRP A 37 10.40 -10.16 8.55
C TRP A 37 10.69 -9.55 7.20
N TYR A 38 11.89 -9.78 6.67
CA TYR A 38 12.38 -9.03 5.52
C TYR A 38 12.75 -9.92 4.34
N TRP A 39 12.36 -9.50 3.13
CA TRP A 39 12.77 -10.07 1.86
C TRP A 39 13.47 -9.01 1.02
N ARG A 40 14.66 -9.33 0.53
CA ARG A 40 15.34 -8.59 -0.53
C ARG A 40 14.97 -9.22 -1.87
N LEU A 41 14.18 -8.49 -2.64
CA LEU A 41 13.76 -8.88 -3.98
C LEU A 41 14.63 -8.18 -5.03
N ALA A 42 14.41 -8.52 -6.30
CA ALA A 42 15.07 -7.87 -7.43
C ALA A 42 14.82 -6.35 -7.45
N GLY A 43 15.59 -5.62 -8.26
CA GLY A 43 15.40 -4.17 -8.47
C GLY A 43 15.61 -3.30 -7.23
N GLY A 44 16.21 -3.85 -6.17
CA GLY A 44 16.42 -3.16 -4.90
C GLY A 44 15.16 -3.05 -4.04
N THR A 45 14.12 -3.83 -4.34
CA THR A 45 12.89 -3.87 -3.55
C THR A 45 13.14 -4.58 -2.22
N LEU A 46 12.75 -3.94 -1.12
CA LEU A 46 12.70 -4.51 0.21
C LEU A 46 11.22 -4.69 0.60
N ALA A 47 10.81 -5.94 0.76
CA ALA A 47 9.51 -6.29 1.31
C ALA A 47 9.64 -6.58 2.80
N THR A 48 8.74 -6.04 3.60
CA THR A 48 8.70 -6.17 5.05
C THR A 48 7.32 -6.65 5.46
N PHE A 49 7.29 -7.66 6.31
CA PHE A 49 6.08 -8.10 7.00
C PHE A 49 6.18 -7.79 8.49
N ARG A 50 5.05 -7.53 9.15
CA ARG A 50 4.93 -7.36 10.59
C ARG A 50 3.59 -7.87 11.10
N LEU A 51 3.54 -8.31 12.35
CA LEU A 51 2.27 -8.52 13.04
C LEU A 51 1.65 -7.17 13.43
N ASP A 52 0.33 -7.12 13.40
CA ASP A 52 -0.47 -5.97 13.82
C ASP A 52 -1.80 -6.45 14.42
N CYS A 53 -2.50 -5.55 15.09
CA CYS A 53 -3.77 -5.80 15.76
C CYS A 53 -4.87 -4.90 15.20
N SER A 54 -6.06 -5.45 15.00
CA SER A 54 -7.24 -4.69 14.58
C SER A 54 -8.11 -4.18 15.73
N VAL A 55 -8.02 -4.82 16.91
CA VAL A 55 -8.91 -4.54 18.06
C VAL A 55 -8.14 -4.09 19.30
N THR A 56 -7.24 -4.93 19.82
CA THR A 56 -6.46 -4.66 21.04
C THR A 56 -5.03 -5.13 20.87
N GLU A 57 -4.12 -4.49 21.61
CA GLU A 57 -2.67 -4.77 21.56
C GLU A 57 -2.29 -6.13 22.16
N GLU A 58 -3.24 -6.83 22.78
CA GLU A 58 -3.11 -8.20 23.26
C GLU A 58 -3.53 -9.23 22.19
N ARG A 59 -4.04 -8.76 21.04
CA ARG A 59 -4.61 -9.61 19.98
C ARG A 59 -3.98 -9.29 18.63
N TRP A 60 -3.01 -10.11 18.23
CA TRP A 60 -2.39 -10.02 16.91
C TRP A 60 -3.21 -10.84 15.91
N ASP A 61 -3.90 -10.15 15.00
CA ASP A 61 -4.84 -10.77 14.06
C ASP A 61 -4.68 -10.30 12.61
N VAL A 62 -3.62 -9.55 12.32
CA VAL A 62 -3.27 -9.12 10.97
C VAL A 62 -1.78 -9.26 10.75
N ILE A 63 -1.39 -9.78 9.58
CA ILE A 63 -0.04 -9.56 9.05
C ILE A 63 -0.11 -8.40 8.08
N ARG A 64 0.69 -7.36 8.30
CA ARG A 64 0.85 -6.25 7.36
C ARG A 64 2.12 -6.39 6.58
N ALA A 65 2.03 -6.19 5.27
CA ALA A 65 3.14 -6.24 4.35
C ALA A 65 3.31 -4.91 3.63
N GLN A 66 4.56 -4.54 3.41
CA GLN A 66 4.95 -3.32 2.72
C GLN A 66 6.11 -3.60 1.80
N ALA A 67 6.09 -3.03 0.60
CA ALA A 67 7.18 -3.09 -0.36
C ALA A 67 7.72 -1.69 -0.62
N THR A 68 9.02 -1.54 -0.39
CA THR A 68 9.74 -0.29 -0.59
C THR A 68 10.85 -0.46 -1.60
N ASN A 69 11.22 0.60 -2.33
CA ASN A 69 12.46 0.64 -3.09
C ASN A 69 13.10 2.04 -3.02
N PRO A 70 14.40 2.18 -3.33
CA PRO A 70 15.10 3.46 -3.22
C PRO A 70 14.54 4.58 -4.12
N ARG A 71 13.78 4.26 -5.17
CA ARG A 71 13.29 5.23 -6.17
C ARG A 71 11.90 5.76 -5.86
N ALA A 72 11.02 4.92 -5.29
CA ALA A 72 9.60 5.21 -5.10
C ALA A 72 9.20 5.28 -3.61
N GLY A 73 10.10 4.92 -2.68
CA GLY A 73 9.72 4.72 -1.29
C GLY A 73 8.77 3.53 -1.16
N LEU A 74 7.73 3.65 -0.32
CA LEU A 74 6.64 2.67 -0.23
C LEU A 74 5.78 2.73 -1.50
N PHE A 75 5.78 1.66 -2.28
CA PHE A 75 5.06 1.60 -3.56
C PHE A 75 3.97 0.53 -3.60
N ASN A 76 3.97 -0.42 -2.65
CA ASN A 76 2.92 -1.40 -2.52
C ASN A 76 2.76 -1.83 -1.05
N SER A 77 1.54 -2.20 -0.67
CA SER A 77 1.22 -2.75 0.63
C SER A 77 0.10 -3.76 0.50
N ALA A 78 0.10 -4.74 1.41
CA ALA A 78 -0.98 -5.72 1.54
C ALA A 78 -1.25 -6.00 3.01
N ASP A 79 -2.51 -6.24 3.33
CA ASP A 79 -2.93 -6.70 4.65
C ASP A 79 -3.47 -8.11 4.53
N PHE A 80 -3.03 -8.99 5.41
CA PHE A 80 -3.46 -10.38 5.52
C PHE A 80 -4.19 -10.58 6.86
N PRO A 81 -5.42 -10.07 7.02
CA PRO A 81 -6.20 -10.25 8.24
C PRO A 81 -6.59 -11.71 8.42
N PHE A 82 -6.30 -12.28 9.58
CA PHE A 82 -6.49 -13.71 9.86
C PHE A 82 -7.95 -14.15 9.73
N ALA A 83 -8.89 -13.24 9.96
CA ALA A 83 -10.32 -13.48 9.77
C ALA A 83 -10.71 -13.87 8.34
N LEU A 84 -10.01 -13.38 7.30
CA LEU A 84 -10.29 -13.76 5.91
C LEU A 84 -9.91 -15.21 5.59
N TYR A 85 -9.03 -15.79 6.42
CA TYR A 85 -8.55 -17.16 6.31
C TYR A 85 -9.19 -18.09 7.33
N ALA A 86 -10.24 -17.63 8.02
CA ALA A 86 -11.00 -18.43 8.95
C ALA A 86 -11.97 -19.35 8.21
N THR A 87 -12.09 -20.59 8.66
CA THR A 87 -13.12 -21.54 8.20
C THR A 87 -14.49 -21.27 8.84
N THR A 88 -14.53 -20.46 9.91
CA THR A 88 -15.76 -20.07 10.62
C THR A 88 -15.76 -18.58 10.97
N LEU A 89 -16.86 -17.87 10.72
CA LEU A 89 -16.98 -16.43 10.97
C LEU A 89 -17.03 -16.05 12.46
N SER A 90 -17.56 -16.93 13.32
CA SER A 90 -17.75 -16.66 14.76
C SER A 90 -16.49 -16.78 15.60
N SER A 91 -15.42 -17.36 15.05
CA SER A 91 -14.22 -17.72 15.79
C SER A 91 -12.97 -17.43 14.95
N PRO A 92 -12.71 -16.14 14.63
CA PRO A 92 -11.55 -15.77 13.85
C PRO A 92 -10.25 -16.13 14.59
N PRO A 93 -9.22 -16.61 13.88
CA PRO A 93 -7.92 -16.92 14.47
C PRO A 93 -7.14 -15.66 14.79
N TYR A 94 -6.37 -15.72 15.87
CA TYR A 94 -5.46 -14.67 16.32
C TYR A 94 -4.39 -15.24 17.25
N ILE A 95 -3.31 -14.51 17.44
CA ILE A 95 -2.35 -14.77 18.51
C ILE A 95 -2.75 -13.89 19.69
N HIS A 96 -3.10 -14.52 20.81
CA HIS A 96 -3.35 -13.86 22.08
C HIS A 96 -2.02 -13.69 22.79
N ASP A 97 -1.67 -12.48 23.20
CA ASP A 97 -0.39 -12.15 23.82
C ASP A 97 -0.61 -11.34 25.09
N LEU A 98 -0.56 -12.03 26.23
CA LEU A 98 -0.77 -11.43 27.54
C LEU A 98 0.54 -11.41 28.31
N GLN A 99 1.09 -10.21 28.51
CA GLN A 99 2.28 -9.99 29.34
C GLN A 99 3.49 -10.84 28.92
N GLY A 100 3.61 -11.14 27.62
CA GLY A 100 4.70 -11.95 27.08
C GLY A 100 4.39 -13.43 26.93
N ALA A 101 3.27 -13.90 27.48
CA ALA A 101 2.75 -15.23 27.25
C ALA A 101 1.81 -15.23 26.05
N ALA A 102 2.26 -15.84 24.95
CA ALA A 102 1.51 -15.85 23.69
C ALA A 102 1.05 -17.26 23.27
N GLU A 103 -0.17 -17.35 22.78
CA GLU A 103 -0.76 -18.58 22.25
C GLU A 103 -1.69 -18.31 21.06
N TRP A 104 -1.93 -19.33 20.24
CA TRP A 104 -2.93 -19.24 19.19
C TRP A 104 -4.33 -19.45 19.77
N ALA A 105 -5.20 -18.46 19.57
CA ALA A 105 -6.64 -18.62 19.72
C ALA A 105 -7.25 -19.07 18.39
N ASN A 106 -8.22 -20.00 18.45
CA ASN A 106 -8.97 -20.49 17.29
C ASN A 106 -8.11 -21.07 16.15
N ARG A 107 -6.90 -21.58 16.44
CA ARG A 107 -5.96 -22.11 15.43
C ARG A 107 -6.58 -23.18 14.53
N LEU A 108 -7.43 -24.04 15.10
CA LEU A 108 -8.08 -25.13 14.37
C LEU A 108 -8.96 -24.63 13.22
N TYR A 109 -9.44 -23.38 13.31
CA TYR A 109 -10.25 -22.76 12.28
C TYR A 109 -9.42 -21.95 11.28
N PHE A 110 -8.10 -21.89 11.45
CA PHE A 110 -7.22 -21.09 10.61
C PHE A 110 -6.73 -21.87 9.40
N ASN A 111 -7.15 -21.46 8.21
CA ASN A 111 -6.56 -21.92 6.98
C ASN A 111 -5.25 -21.17 6.68
N MET A 112 -4.23 -21.45 7.50
CA MET A 112 -2.91 -20.84 7.40
C MET A 112 -2.24 -21.10 6.04
N GLY A 113 -2.54 -22.24 5.40
CA GLY A 113 -2.02 -22.57 4.08
C GLY A 113 -2.47 -21.61 2.98
N VAL A 114 -3.73 -21.13 3.03
CA VAL A 114 -4.22 -20.12 2.08
C VAL A 114 -3.58 -18.76 2.32
N LEU A 115 -3.41 -18.36 3.60
CA LEU A 115 -2.67 -17.13 3.92
C LEU A 115 -1.25 -17.19 3.35
N ILE A 116 -0.53 -18.29 3.60
CA ILE A 116 0.84 -18.47 3.09
C ILE A 116 0.85 -18.40 1.57
N ALA A 117 -0.10 -19.06 0.89
CA ALA A 117 -0.19 -19.04 -0.57
C ALA A 117 -0.40 -17.61 -1.12
N GLU A 118 -1.29 -16.82 -0.53
CA GLU A 118 -1.53 -15.43 -0.95
C GLU A 118 -0.32 -14.52 -0.65
N ALA A 119 0.34 -14.69 0.49
CA ALA A 119 1.55 -13.93 0.83
C ALA A 119 2.71 -14.25 -0.15
N VAL A 120 2.87 -15.52 -0.51
CA VAL A 120 3.81 -15.97 -1.55
C VAL A 120 3.46 -15.34 -2.90
N GLN A 121 2.19 -15.36 -3.30
CA GLN A 121 1.74 -14.76 -4.55
C GLN A 121 2.03 -13.25 -4.59
N TRP A 122 1.79 -12.54 -3.48
CA TRP A 122 2.11 -11.11 -3.39
C TRP A 122 3.61 -10.85 -3.60
N LEU A 123 4.49 -11.62 -2.95
CA LEU A 123 5.94 -11.49 -3.16
C LEU A 123 6.36 -11.80 -4.61
N GLN A 124 5.77 -12.83 -5.22
CA GLN A 124 6.04 -13.18 -6.63
C GLN A 124 5.55 -12.08 -7.58
N MET A 125 4.41 -11.45 -7.32
CA MET A 125 3.93 -10.31 -8.08
C MET A 125 4.89 -9.13 -8.01
N LEU A 126 5.47 -8.86 -6.84
CA LEU A 126 6.50 -7.82 -6.68
C LEU A 126 7.79 -8.13 -7.45
N GLN A 127 8.20 -9.40 -7.52
CA GLN A 127 9.32 -9.81 -8.36
C GLN A 127 9.01 -9.64 -9.86
N ALA A 128 7.81 -10.02 -10.29
CA ALA A 128 7.38 -9.95 -11.69
C ALA A 128 7.18 -8.52 -12.19
N ALA A 129 6.72 -7.59 -11.33
CA ALA A 129 6.55 -6.17 -11.67
C ALA A 129 7.84 -5.50 -12.16
N ILE A 130 9.01 -6.09 -11.90
CA ILE A 130 10.31 -5.58 -12.33
C ILE A 130 10.70 -6.11 -13.73
N ILE A 131 10.18 -7.27 -14.14
CA ILE A 131 10.47 -7.89 -15.45
C ILE A 131 9.70 -7.20 -16.58
N SER A 132 8.64 -6.43 -16.25
CA SER A 132 7.91 -5.57 -17.19
C SER A 132 8.18 -4.09 -16.88
N PRO A 133 9.22 -3.45 -17.45
CA PRO A 133 9.61 -2.07 -17.14
C PRO A 133 8.58 -1.01 -17.58
N HIS A 134 7.43 -1.42 -18.15
CA HIS A 134 6.32 -0.53 -18.50
C HIS A 134 5.36 -0.24 -17.35
N VAL A 135 5.49 -0.94 -16.22
CA VAL A 135 4.88 -0.48 -14.97
C VAL A 135 5.97 0.26 -14.22
N THR A 136 6.17 1.53 -14.58
CA THR A 136 6.77 2.46 -13.63
C THR A 136 5.89 2.34 -12.38
N PRO A 137 6.39 1.87 -11.21
CA PRO A 137 5.61 2.02 -9.98
C PRO A 137 5.21 3.48 -9.95
N PRO A 138 3.91 3.83 -9.74
CA PRO A 138 3.51 5.22 -9.74
C PRO A 138 4.49 5.91 -8.80
N ALA A 139 5.30 6.80 -9.37
CA ALA A 139 6.14 7.66 -8.58
C ALA A 139 5.22 8.19 -7.50
N SER A 140 5.58 7.95 -6.23
CA SER A 140 4.99 8.56 -5.03
C SER A 140 4.03 9.67 -5.44
N PHE A 141 2.71 9.45 -5.25
CA PHE A 141 1.64 10.30 -5.79
C PHE A 141 2.11 11.75 -5.93
N PRO A 142 2.02 12.35 -7.13
CA PRO A 142 2.66 13.63 -7.38
C PRO A 142 2.20 14.65 -6.33
N TYR A 143 3.15 15.22 -5.60
CA TYR A 143 2.86 16.32 -4.70
C TYR A 143 2.37 17.50 -5.52
N LEU A 144 1.09 17.84 -5.40
CA LEU A 144 0.51 18.96 -6.12
C LEU A 144 1.04 20.26 -5.50
N ASN A 145 1.70 21.09 -6.30
CA ASN A 145 2.04 22.45 -5.86
C ASN A 145 0.77 23.31 -5.75
N SER A 146 0.88 24.49 -5.13
CA SER A 146 -0.28 25.36 -4.86
C SER A 146 -1.06 25.73 -6.13
N LEU A 147 -0.36 26.00 -7.24
CA LEU A 147 -0.99 26.32 -8.53
C LEU A 147 -1.74 25.11 -9.11
N GLU A 148 -1.15 23.92 -9.04
CA GLU A 148 -1.80 22.68 -9.49
C GLU A 148 -3.07 22.37 -8.71
N ARG A 149 -3.07 22.59 -7.39
CA ARG A 149 -4.28 22.45 -6.57
C ARG A 149 -5.35 23.45 -6.95
N GLU A 150 -4.97 24.71 -7.18
CA GLU A 150 -5.92 25.74 -7.64
C GLU A 150 -6.53 25.38 -9.00
N ILE A 151 -5.73 24.86 -9.94
CA ILE A 151 -6.20 24.40 -11.25
C ILE A 151 -7.22 23.27 -11.09
N VAL A 152 -6.93 22.27 -10.26
CA VAL A 152 -7.84 21.13 -10.05
C VAL A 152 -9.10 21.58 -9.31
N ARG A 153 -8.98 22.45 -8.31
CA ARG A 153 -10.12 23.03 -7.60
C ARG A 153 -11.03 23.80 -8.56
N TYR A 154 -10.46 24.63 -9.43
CA TYR A 154 -11.21 25.34 -10.45
C TYR A 154 -11.89 24.37 -11.43
N ALA A 155 -11.21 23.28 -11.83
CA ALA A 155 -11.82 22.26 -12.68
C ALA A 155 -13.02 21.58 -12.00
N LEU A 156 -12.92 21.27 -10.71
CA LEU A 156 -14.01 20.66 -9.93
C LEU A 156 -15.18 21.64 -9.71
N GLU A 157 -14.91 22.88 -9.32
CA GLU A 157 -15.91 23.85 -8.92
C GLU A 157 -16.54 24.60 -10.11
N ALA A 158 -15.73 25.03 -11.08
CA ALA A 158 -16.17 25.89 -12.18
C ALA A 158 -16.39 25.13 -13.50
N LEU A 159 -15.75 23.96 -13.68
CA LEU A 159 -15.83 23.18 -14.91
C LEU A 159 -16.54 21.82 -14.74
N ASP A 160 -17.22 21.60 -13.62
CA ASP A 160 -17.95 20.35 -13.32
C ASP A 160 -17.06 19.10 -13.48
N GLY A 161 -15.85 19.20 -12.90
CA GLY A 161 -14.82 18.16 -12.96
C GLY A 161 -14.13 17.98 -14.32
N ARG A 162 -14.45 18.80 -15.33
CA ARG A 162 -13.81 18.70 -16.66
C ARG A 162 -12.45 19.37 -16.67
N PHE A 163 -11.43 18.65 -17.14
CA PHE A 163 -10.09 19.18 -17.33
C PHE A 163 -9.94 19.78 -18.73
N ASP A 164 -10.65 20.89 -18.98
CA ASP A 164 -10.63 21.62 -20.25
C ASP A 164 -9.43 22.57 -20.31
N GLN A 165 -8.39 22.18 -21.06
CA GLN A 165 -7.15 22.96 -21.17
C GLN A 165 -7.36 24.38 -21.73
N ALA A 166 -8.36 24.60 -22.60
CA ALA A 166 -8.61 25.92 -23.16
C ALA A 166 -9.19 26.86 -22.10
N LYS A 167 -10.17 26.37 -21.33
CA LYS A 167 -10.79 27.12 -20.23
C LYS A 167 -9.83 27.32 -19.06
N LEU A 168 -9.05 26.30 -18.71
CA LEU A 168 -8.02 26.39 -17.68
C LEU A 168 -6.92 27.38 -18.06
N HIS A 169 -6.48 27.40 -19.32
CA HIS A 169 -5.52 28.42 -19.76
C HIS A 169 -6.13 29.83 -19.80
N ALA A 170 -7.42 29.97 -20.08
CA ALA A 170 -8.07 31.27 -20.00
C ALA A 170 -8.09 31.80 -18.56
N ALA A 171 -8.28 30.93 -17.56
CA ALA A 171 -8.30 31.31 -16.15
C ALA A 171 -6.90 31.49 -15.52
N PHE A 172 -5.90 30.74 -15.95
CA PHE A 172 -4.57 30.70 -15.31
C PHE A 172 -3.42 31.10 -16.24
N GLY A 173 -3.69 31.64 -17.44
CA GLY A 173 -2.70 31.84 -18.51
C GLY A 173 -1.47 32.67 -18.12
N ASP A 174 -1.62 33.60 -17.18
CA ASP A 174 -0.52 34.43 -16.66
C ASP A 174 0.44 33.65 -15.74
N ARG A 175 -0.01 32.51 -15.22
CA ARG A 175 0.70 31.66 -14.25
C ARG A 175 1.14 30.32 -14.83
N ILE A 176 0.49 29.85 -15.90
CA ILE A 176 0.83 28.60 -16.58
C ILE A 176 0.68 28.71 -18.10
N SER A 177 1.73 28.34 -18.82
CA SER A 177 1.70 28.30 -20.29
C SER A 177 0.87 27.12 -20.81
N ARG A 178 0.28 27.26 -22.00
CA ARG A 178 -0.45 26.17 -22.70
C ARG A 178 0.37 24.88 -22.79
N ARG A 179 1.67 25.00 -23.07
CA ARG A 179 2.57 23.85 -23.19
C ARG A 179 2.71 23.10 -21.87
N ARG A 180 2.89 23.83 -20.76
CA ARG A 180 3.00 23.23 -19.42
C ARG A 180 1.67 22.59 -19.00
N LEU A 181 0.55 23.25 -19.24
CA LEU A 181 -0.78 22.70 -18.96
C LEU A 181 -1.09 21.44 -19.77
N SER A 182 -0.67 21.39 -21.04
CA SER A 182 -0.82 20.21 -21.89
C SER A 182 0.01 19.03 -21.39
N ARG A 183 1.28 19.29 -21.00
CA ARG A 183 2.16 18.27 -20.41
C ARG A 183 1.59 17.73 -19.11
N LEU A 184 1.17 18.61 -18.20
CA LEU A 184 0.54 18.24 -16.94
C LEU A 184 -0.71 17.37 -17.17
N ALA A 185 -1.53 17.68 -18.17
CA ALA A 185 -2.68 16.83 -18.51
C ALA A 185 -2.27 15.45 -19.03
N GLN A 186 -1.19 15.34 -19.81
CA GLN A 186 -0.66 14.06 -20.30
C GLN A 186 -0.08 13.24 -19.16
N ASP A 187 0.68 13.88 -18.26
CA ASP A 187 1.29 13.25 -17.10
C ASP A 187 0.21 12.76 -16.12
N TRP A 188 -0.84 13.55 -15.87
CA TRP A 188 -1.94 13.11 -15.01
C TRP A 188 -2.85 12.07 -15.67
N GLU A 189 -2.99 12.09 -17.00
CA GLU A 189 -3.70 11.04 -17.74
C GLU A 189 -2.93 9.70 -17.67
N SER A 190 -1.59 9.73 -17.81
CA SER A 190 -0.76 8.51 -17.71
C SER A 190 -0.69 7.93 -16.30
N LEU A 191 -0.83 8.79 -15.27
CA LEU A 191 -0.93 8.39 -13.87
C LEU A 191 -2.35 7.99 -13.43
N GLY A 192 -3.34 8.02 -14.32
CA GLY A 192 -4.74 7.71 -13.99
C GLY A 192 -5.43 8.75 -13.10
N LEU A 193 -4.84 9.94 -12.95
CA LEU A 193 -5.40 11.07 -12.21
C LEU A 193 -6.44 11.84 -13.03
N LEU A 194 -6.35 11.76 -14.37
CA LEU A 194 -7.38 12.20 -15.30
C LEU A 194 -7.89 11.00 -16.12
N THR A 195 -9.16 11.04 -16.51
CA THR A 195 -9.69 10.10 -17.52
C THR A 195 -9.08 10.37 -18.90
N PRO A 196 -9.07 9.37 -19.80
CA PRO A 196 -8.86 9.61 -21.22
C PRO A 196 -9.85 10.65 -21.76
N ARG A 197 -9.52 11.25 -22.93
CA ARG A 197 -10.36 12.28 -23.54
C ARG A 197 -11.83 11.81 -23.72
N PRO A 198 -12.83 12.61 -23.32
CA PRO A 198 -12.72 13.95 -22.71
C PRO A 198 -12.24 13.87 -21.25
N ARG A 199 -11.18 14.61 -20.93
CA ARG A 199 -10.48 14.50 -19.65
C ARG A 199 -11.35 14.99 -18.49
N ARG A 200 -11.47 14.18 -17.45
CA ARG A 200 -12.13 14.50 -16.20
C ARG A 200 -11.23 14.22 -15.02
N VAL A 201 -11.35 15.04 -13.98
CA VAL A 201 -10.70 14.84 -12.69
C VAL A 201 -11.24 13.55 -12.06
N THR A 202 -10.36 12.62 -11.75
CA THR A 202 -10.73 11.36 -11.09
C THR A 202 -10.82 11.54 -9.57
N TYR A 203 -11.37 10.53 -8.90
CA TYR A 203 -11.39 10.48 -7.43
C TYR A 203 -9.99 10.52 -6.82
N ALA A 204 -9.00 9.88 -7.46
CA ALA A 204 -7.61 9.88 -6.98
C ALA A 204 -7.02 11.29 -6.93
N LEU A 205 -7.23 12.09 -7.98
CA LEU A 205 -6.75 13.47 -8.03
C LEU A 205 -7.49 14.39 -7.04
N ARG A 206 -8.77 14.10 -6.78
CA ARG A 206 -9.56 14.81 -5.76
C ARG A 206 -9.02 14.58 -4.36
N LEU A 207 -8.72 13.32 -4.00
CA LEU A 207 -8.15 12.97 -2.70
C LEU A 207 -6.85 13.72 -2.41
N LEU A 208 -5.98 13.89 -3.43
CA LEU A 208 -4.71 14.61 -3.28
C LEU A 208 -4.87 16.09 -2.87
N ILE A 209 -6.01 16.70 -3.16
CA ILE A 209 -6.31 18.07 -2.70
C ILE A 209 -6.84 18.07 -1.27
N GLU A 210 -7.54 17.00 -0.86
CA GLU A 210 -8.24 16.88 0.42
C GLU A 210 -7.30 16.42 1.56
N THR A 211 -6.27 15.63 1.27
CA THR A 211 -5.36 15.02 2.27
C THR A 211 -4.35 15.97 2.94
N GLU A 212 -4.35 17.26 2.62
CA GLU A 212 -3.41 18.24 3.20
C GLU A 212 -4.11 19.38 3.98
N LYS A 213 -5.22 19.05 4.65
CA LYS A 213 -5.85 19.89 5.68
C LYS A 213 -5.32 19.59 7.07
#